data_AF-A0AAW0L7A8-F1
#
_entry.id   AF-A0AAW0L7A8-F1
#
_cell.length_a   1.000
_cell.length_b   1.000
_cell.length_c   1.000
_cell.angle_alpha   90.00
_cell.angle_beta   90.00
_cell.angle_gamma   90.00
#
_symmetry.space_group_name_H-M   'P 1'
#
loop_
_entity.id
_entity.type
_entity.pdbx_description
1 polymer ?
#
loop_
_entity_poly.entity_id
_entity_poly.type
_entity_poly.pdbx_seq_one_letter_code
_entity_poly.pdbx_strand_id
1 'polypeptide(L)'
;MQIGNAVINDETDEQGMVDYFGSHAIISDQDVYQIHKYCDFSPNATSQSRECEASYGALEENIIDINVYNIYAPMCFSSDVTTRPKKASILEFDPCSTNYMYVYLNRPDVQEALHANVTKLTHDWELCGDTIQVWRDSPSTIIPLLKEFMSNGIRVWIFR
;
A
#
# COMPACT_ATOMS: atom_id res chain seq x y z
N MET A 1 -6.40 -4.54 -20.44
CA MET A 1 -6.03 -3.87 -19.18
C MET A 1 -5.63 -4.93 -18.17
N GLN A 2 -4.51 -4.75 -17.48
CA GLN A 2 -4.03 -5.67 -16.44
C GLN A 2 -3.91 -4.87 -15.13
N ILE A 3 -4.46 -5.39 -14.04
CA ILE A 3 -4.53 -4.75 -12.73
C ILE A 3 -3.99 -5.75 -11.71
N GLY A 4 -2.90 -5.41 -11.03
CA GLY A 4 -2.25 -6.27 -10.04
C GLY A 4 -2.45 -5.72 -8.63
N ASN A 5 -2.95 -6.55 -7.73
CA ASN A 5 -3.00 -6.32 -6.27
C ASN A 5 -3.52 -4.92 -5.89
N ALA A 6 -4.51 -4.44 -6.64
CA ALA A 6 -5.03 -3.09 -6.51
C ALA A 6 -6.23 -3.03 -5.55
N VAL A 7 -6.44 -1.85 -4.97
CA VAL A 7 -7.73 -1.47 -4.39
C VAL A 7 -8.72 -1.29 -5.55
N ILE A 8 -9.85 -2.00 -5.49
CA ILE A 8 -10.93 -2.02 -6.49
C ILE A 8 -12.25 -1.59 -5.87
N ASN A 9 -12.49 -1.95 -4.60
CA ASN A 9 -13.71 -1.70 -3.87
C ASN A 9 -13.42 -1.68 -2.37
N ASP A 10 -13.30 -0.48 -1.80
CA ASP A 10 -12.85 -0.24 -0.42
C ASP A 10 -13.56 -1.15 0.58
N GLU A 11 -14.90 -1.21 0.53
CA GLU A 11 -15.72 -2.01 1.45
C GLU A 11 -15.29 -3.48 1.51
N THR A 12 -15.05 -4.10 0.36
CA THR A 12 -14.69 -5.54 0.31
C THR A 12 -13.20 -5.76 0.47
N ASP A 13 -12.38 -4.80 0.04
CA ASP A 13 -10.93 -4.90 0.14
C ASP A 13 -10.49 -4.75 1.61
N GLU A 14 -11.11 -3.86 2.38
CA GLU A 14 -10.90 -3.73 3.82
C GLU A 14 -11.33 -4.98 4.59
N GLN A 15 -12.53 -5.50 4.32
CA GLN A 15 -12.99 -6.77 4.91
C GLN A 15 -12.04 -7.92 4.57
N GLY A 16 -11.61 -8.00 3.32
CA GLY A 16 -10.67 -9.01 2.84
C GLY A 16 -9.30 -8.91 3.52
N MET A 17 -8.84 -7.70 3.86
CA MET A 17 -7.60 -7.49 4.61
C MET A 17 -7.71 -8.03 6.05
N VAL A 18 -8.82 -7.77 6.73
CA VAL A 18 -9.08 -8.29 8.09
C VAL A 18 -9.11 -9.82 8.08
N ASP A 19 -9.83 -10.42 7.13
CA ASP A 19 -9.89 -11.88 6.96
C ASP A 19 -8.53 -12.49 6.61
N TYR A 20 -7.75 -11.79 5.79
CA TYR A 20 -6.39 -12.21 5.43
C TYR A 20 -5.50 -12.24 6.67
N PHE A 21 -5.49 -11.19 7.49
CA PHE A 21 -4.70 -11.16 8.72
C PHE A 21 -5.14 -12.24 9.73
N GLY A 22 -6.45 -12.46 9.88
CA GLY A 22 -6.96 -13.54 10.73
C GLY A 22 -6.51 -14.93 10.25
N SER A 23 -6.71 -15.22 8.97
CA SER A 23 -6.34 -16.52 8.37
C SER A 23 -4.83 -16.80 8.35
N HIS A 24 -4.00 -15.77 8.51
CA HIS A 24 -2.54 -15.88 8.60
C HIS A 24 -2.02 -15.77 10.04
N ALA A 25 -2.90 -15.85 11.03
CA ALA A 25 -2.58 -15.78 12.46
C ALA A 25 -1.81 -14.52 12.86
N ILE A 26 -2.06 -13.40 12.16
CA ILE A 26 -1.48 -12.09 12.47
C ILE A 26 -2.32 -11.39 13.55
N ILE A 27 -3.64 -11.52 13.49
CA ILE A 27 -4.58 -11.02 14.50
C ILE A 27 -5.40 -12.16 15.08
N SER A 28 -6.00 -11.95 16.26
CA SER A 28 -6.79 -12.99 16.92
C SER A 28 -8.17 -13.16 16.26
N ASP A 29 -8.75 -14.36 16.36
CA ASP A 29 -10.14 -14.61 15.96
C ASP A 29 -11.13 -13.65 16.66
N GLN A 30 -10.79 -13.22 17.87
CA GLN A 30 -11.56 -12.27 18.63
C GLN A 30 -11.55 -10.88 17.99
N ASP A 31 -10.38 -10.41 17.51
CA ASP A 31 -10.25 -9.12 16.83
C ASP A 31 -10.98 -9.13 15.49
N VAL A 32 -10.83 -10.19 14.70
CA VAL A 32 -11.60 -10.41 13.45
C VAL A 32 -13.10 -10.30 13.72
N TYR A 33 -13.59 -10.99 14.76
CA TYR A 33 -15.00 -10.93 15.13
C TYR A 33 -15.44 -9.52 15.54
N GLN A 34 -14.67 -8.79 16.35
CA GLN A 34 -15.07 -7.46 16.79
C GLN A 34 -15.08 -6.46 15.63
N ILE A 35 -14.07 -6.53 14.75
CA ILE A 35 -13.97 -5.66 13.58
C ILE A 35 -15.19 -5.87 12.67
N HIS A 36 -15.49 -7.12 12.28
CA HIS A 36 -16.67 -7.42 11.46
C HIS A 36 -18.00 -7.07 12.12
N LYS A 37 -18.06 -7.07 13.45
CA LYS A 37 -19.28 -6.78 14.19
C LYS A 37 -19.55 -5.29 14.35
N TYR A 38 -18.51 -4.49 14.58
CA TYR A 38 -18.65 -3.11 15.04
C TYR A 38 -18.20 -2.07 14.02
N CYS A 39 -17.44 -2.46 13.00
CA CYS A 39 -17.04 -1.56 11.92
C CYS A 39 -18.10 -1.50 10.82
N ASP A 40 -18.34 -0.28 10.34
CA ASP A 40 -19.18 -0.02 9.18
C ASP A 40 -18.27 0.18 7.96
N PHE A 41 -18.17 -0.84 7.11
CA PHE A 41 -17.36 -0.81 5.89
C PHE A 41 -18.05 -0.10 4.72
N SER A 42 -19.27 0.42 4.92
CA SER A 42 -20.00 1.05 3.82
C SER A 42 -19.27 2.30 3.32
N PRO A 43 -19.28 2.58 2.01
CA PRO A 43 -18.56 3.73 1.43
C PRO A 43 -19.11 5.10 1.87
N ASN A 44 -20.27 5.12 2.52
CA ASN A 44 -20.92 6.31 3.05
C ASN A 44 -20.81 6.42 4.58
N ALA A 45 -20.07 5.53 5.24
CA ALA A 45 -19.77 5.62 6.66
C ALA A 45 -18.97 6.91 6.93
N THR A 46 -19.53 7.82 7.71
CA THR A 46 -18.87 9.10 8.07
C THR A 46 -18.09 9.02 9.38
N SER A 47 -18.31 7.97 10.18
CA SER A 47 -17.71 7.77 11.50
C SER A 47 -17.77 6.30 11.87
N GLN A 48 -16.79 5.83 12.65
CA GLN A 48 -16.78 4.47 13.19
C GLN A 48 -17.25 4.44 14.65
N SER A 49 -17.66 3.27 15.13
CA SER A 49 -17.92 3.06 16.55
C SER A 49 -16.62 3.05 17.34
N ARG A 50 -16.67 3.38 18.64
CA ARG A 50 -15.49 3.30 19.52
C ARG A 50 -14.93 1.88 19.56
N GLU A 51 -15.81 0.89 19.51
CA GLU A 51 -15.46 -0.52 19.50
C GLU A 51 -14.71 -0.91 18.22
N CYS A 52 -15.12 -0.36 17.07
CA CYS A 52 -14.39 -0.52 15.81
C CYS A 52 -13.01 0.12 15.89
N GLU A 53 -12.92 1.39 16.30
CA GLU A 53 -11.65 2.12 16.43
C GLU A 53 -10.67 1.39 17.37
N ALA A 54 -11.17 0.88 18.51
CA ALA A 54 -10.34 0.12 19.44
C ALA A 54 -9.85 -1.21 18.84
N SER A 55 -10.69 -1.90 18.06
CA SER A 55 -10.33 -3.17 17.44
C SER A 55 -9.34 -2.98 16.28
N TYR A 56 -9.48 -1.90 15.51
CA TYR A 56 -8.49 -1.52 14.49
C TYR A 56 -7.17 -1.07 15.13
N GLY A 57 -7.19 -0.36 16.26
CA GLY A 57 -5.97 -0.04 17.00
C GLY A 57 -5.20 -1.30 17.43
N ALA A 58 -5.91 -2.33 17.89
CA ALA A 58 -5.29 -3.62 18.21
C ALA A 58 -4.73 -4.32 16.95
N LEU A 59 -5.41 -4.25 15.82
CA LEU A 59 -4.91 -4.74 14.53
C LEU A 59 -3.61 -4.02 14.14
N GLU A 60 -3.58 -2.69 14.23
CA GLU A 60 -2.41 -1.87 13.91
C GLU A 60 -1.17 -2.26 14.74
N GLU A 61 -1.35 -2.51 16.04
CA GLU A 61 -0.27 -2.99 16.91
C GLU A 61 0.31 -4.34 16.46
N ASN A 62 -0.50 -5.23 15.89
CA ASN A 62 -0.02 -6.52 15.39
C ASN A 62 0.73 -6.41 14.05
N ILE A 63 0.45 -5.38 13.23
CA ILE A 63 1.03 -5.24 11.89
C ILE A 63 2.20 -4.25 11.82
N ILE A 64 2.46 -3.47 12.88
CA ILE A 64 3.47 -2.40 12.85
C ILE A 64 4.88 -2.89 12.49
N ASP A 65 5.24 -4.10 12.90
CA ASP A 65 6.54 -4.72 12.62
C ASP A 65 6.48 -5.77 11.50
N ILE A 66 5.40 -5.76 10.69
CA ILE A 66 5.18 -6.68 9.58
C ILE A 66 5.17 -5.91 8.27
N ASN A 67 5.82 -6.47 7.24
CA ASN A 67 5.69 -5.97 5.89
C ASN A 67 4.32 -6.38 5.31
N VAL A 68 3.34 -5.48 5.33
CA VAL A 68 1.97 -5.75 4.83
C VAL A 68 1.93 -6.05 3.33
N TYR A 69 2.94 -5.64 2.55
CA TYR A 69 3.04 -6.00 1.14
C TYR A 69 3.54 -7.44 0.91
N ASN A 70 4.23 -8.02 1.89
CA ASN A 70 4.65 -9.41 1.88
C ASN A 70 4.95 -9.88 3.32
N ILE A 71 3.99 -10.57 3.93
CA ILE A 71 4.06 -11.01 5.35
C ILE A 71 5.18 -12.02 5.65
N TYR A 72 5.83 -12.58 4.61
CA TYR A 72 6.98 -13.48 4.75
C TYR A 72 8.31 -12.78 4.45
N ALA A 73 8.29 -11.54 3.96
CA ALA A 73 9.49 -10.78 3.70
C ALA A 73 10.09 -10.24 5.01
N PRO A 74 11.43 -10.17 5.11
CA PRO A 74 12.07 -9.48 6.23
C PRO A 74 11.74 -7.99 6.21
N MET A 75 11.86 -7.35 7.38
CA MET A 75 11.82 -5.90 7.52
C MET A 75 13.22 -5.30 7.32
N CYS A 76 13.26 -4.03 6.90
CA CYS A 76 14.50 -3.28 6.85
C CYS A 76 14.74 -2.57 8.17
N PHE A 77 15.85 -2.89 8.85
CA PHE A 77 16.24 -2.27 10.11
C PHE A 77 17.42 -1.29 9.98
N SER A 78 17.91 -1.06 8.77
CA SER A 78 19.04 -0.18 8.50
C SER A 78 18.65 0.92 7.52
N SER A 79 18.89 2.17 7.90
CA SER A 79 18.81 3.32 7.00
C SER A 79 20.08 3.49 6.15
N ASP A 80 21.11 2.69 6.39
CA ASP A 80 22.41 2.87 5.73
C ASP A 80 22.39 2.36 4.30
N VAL A 81 22.97 3.19 3.43
CA VAL A 81 23.28 2.82 2.05
C VAL A 81 24.55 1.98 2.05
N THR A 82 24.54 0.88 1.30
CA THR A 82 25.76 0.06 1.16
C THR A 82 26.81 0.80 0.33
N THR A 83 28.08 0.69 0.72
CA THR A 83 29.22 1.30 -0.02
C THR A 83 29.42 0.68 -1.40
N ARG A 84 28.89 -0.53 -1.62
CA ARG A 84 28.91 -1.23 -2.90
C ARG A 84 27.48 -1.58 -3.32
N PRO A 85 27.10 -1.36 -4.59
CA PRO A 85 25.79 -1.75 -5.08
C PRO A 85 25.55 -3.23 -4.82
N LYS A 86 24.43 -3.55 -4.15
CA LYS A 86 23.96 -4.93 -4.07
C LYS A 86 23.46 -5.37 -5.44
N LYS A 87 23.74 -6.62 -5.79
CA LYS A 87 23.24 -7.20 -7.05
C LYS A 87 21.75 -7.45 -6.89
N ALA A 88 20.94 -6.90 -7.79
CA ALA A 88 19.51 -7.20 -7.81
C ALA A 88 19.29 -8.71 -7.99
N SER A 89 18.43 -9.29 -7.16
CA SER A 89 18.06 -10.70 -7.20
C SER A 89 16.54 -10.80 -7.17
N ILE A 90 15.99 -11.62 -8.07
CA ILE A 90 14.56 -11.95 -8.05
C ILE A 90 14.28 -12.97 -6.93
N LEU A 91 15.28 -13.76 -6.54
CA LEU A 91 15.15 -14.81 -5.53
C LEU A 91 15.42 -14.31 -4.11
N GLU A 92 16.27 -13.29 -3.97
CA GLU A 92 16.67 -12.71 -2.69
C GLU A 92 16.17 -11.27 -2.62
N PHE A 93 15.01 -11.09 -2.00
CA PHE A 93 14.43 -9.77 -1.78
C PHE A 93 15.26 -9.00 -0.75
N ASP A 94 15.66 -7.79 -1.11
CA ASP A 94 16.30 -6.86 -0.19
C ASP A 94 15.26 -5.89 0.40
N PRO A 95 14.95 -6.01 1.70
CA PRO A 95 13.94 -5.17 2.32
C PRO A 95 14.34 -3.70 2.38
N CYS A 96 15.64 -3.38 2.27
CA CYS A 96 16.15 -2.02 2.31
C CYS A 96 16.30 -1.39 0.91
N SER A 97 15.76 -2.03 -0.14
CA SER A 97 15.89 -1.58 -1.52
C SER A 97 15.33 -0.18 -1.80
N THR A 98 14.30 0.25 -1.06
CA THR A 98 13.71 1.58 -1.14
C THR A 98 14.69 2.69 -0.72
N ASN A 99 15.57 2.45 0.25
CA ASN A 99 16.60 3.41 0.66
C ASN A 99 17.59 3.69 -0.48
N TYR A 100 17.98 2.65 -1.23
CA TYR A 100 18.87 2.80 -2.36
C TYR A 100 18.22 3.61 -3.49
N MET A 101 16.92 3.37 -3.73
CA MET A 101 16.14 4.13 -4.71
C MET A 101 16.05 5.61 -4.35
N TYR A 102 15.73 5.93 -3.08
CA TYR A 102 15.68 7.30 -2.60
C TYR A 102 17.01 8.04 -2.84
N VAL A 103 18.14 7.43 -2.44
CA VAL A 103 19.46 8.03 -2.63
C VAL A 103 19.80 8.17 -4.12
N TYR A 104 19.49 7.16 -4.94
CA TYR A 104 19.80 7.19 -6.37
C TYR A 104 19.02 8.30 -7.10
N LEU A 105 17.70 8.41 -6.88
CA LEU A 105 16.86 9.38 -7.56
C LEU A 105 17.08 10.83 -7.08
N ASN A 106 17.70 11.02 -5.92
CA ASN A 106 18.11 12.32 -5.41
C ASN A 106 19.54 12.73 -5.78
N ARG A 107 20.26 11.94 -6.58
CA ARG A 107 21.56 12.35 -7.11
C ARG A 107 21.40 13.45 -8.18
N PRO A 108 22.21 14.52 -8.15
CA PRO A 108 22.13 15.60 -9.14
C PRO A 108 22.31 15.13 -10.59
N ASP A 109 23.26 14.21 -10.83
CA ASP A 109 23.52 13.68 -12.17
C ASP A 109 22.39 12.78 -12.68
N VAL A 110 21.71 12.05 -11.78
CA VAL A 110 20.52 11.25 -12.11
C VAL A 110 19.32 12.16 -12.40
N GLN A 111 19.10 13.20 -11.59
CA GLN A 111 18.02 14.15 -11.83
C GLN A 111 18.21 14.91 -13.15
N GLU A 112 19.44 15.33 -13.45
CA GLU A 112 19.77 15.96 -14.74
C GLU A 112 19.48 15.02 -15.92
N ALA A 113 19.92 13.76 -15.83
CA ALA A 113 19.71 12.77 -16.88
C ALA A 113 18.23 12.42 -17.10
N LEU A 114 17.41 12.44 -16.03
CA LEU A 114 15.97 12.22 -16.10
C LEU A 114 15.17 13.48 -16.47
N HIS A 115 15.84 14.62 -16.66
CA HIS A 115 15.21 15.93 -16.75
C HIS A 115 14.23 16.18 -15.59
N ALA A 116 14.57 15.67 -14.41
CA ALA A 116 13.92 15.99 -13.16
C ALA A 116 14.53 17.29 -12.58
N ASN A 117 13.82 17.93 -11.65
CA ASN A 117 14.31 19.12 -10.95
C ASN A 117 14.73 20.32 -11.85
N VAL A 118 14.17 20.42 -13.06
CA VAL A 118 14.49 21.48 -14.04
C VAL A 118 14.14 22.88 -13.51
N THR A 119 13.16 22.96 -12.61
CA THR A 119 12.67 24.20 -12.01
C THR A 119 13.30 24.54 -10.66
N LYS A 120 14.30 23.77 -10.18
CA LYS A 120 14.87 23.88 -8.82
C LYS A 120 13.81 23.68 -7.72
N LEU A 121 13.28 22.46 -7.66
CA LEU A 121 12.42 21.96 -6.60
C LEU A 121 13.05 22.22 -5.21
N THR A 122 12.19 22.54 -4.25
CA THR A 122 12.57 22.86 -2.87
C THR A 122 12.60 21.64 -1.95
N HIS A 123 12.38 20.46 -2.50
CA HIS A 123 12.26 19.19 -1.80
C HIS A 123 12.97 18.10 -2.59
N ASP A 124 13.35 17.06 -1.87
CA ASP A 124 13.88 15.83 -2.44
C ASP A 124 12.75 15.03 -3.11
N TRP A 125 13.12 14.18 -4.06
CA TRP A 125 12.23 13.14 -4.55
C TRP A 125 11.89 12.17 -3.42
N GLU A 126 10.62 11.81 -3.29
CA GLU A 126 10.09 10.83 -2.34
C GLU A 126 9.23 9.78 -3.06
N LEU A 127 9.17 8.58 -2.47
CA LEU A 127 8.40 7.46 -3.03
C LEU A 127 6.89 7.76 -3.01
N CYS A 128 6.42 8.29 -1.88
CA CYS A 128 5.10 8.87 -1.70
C CYS A 128 5.33 10.23 -1.01
N GLY A 129 5.05 11.33 -1.71
CA GLY A 129 5.32 12.67 -1.17
C GLY A 129 4.13 13.26 -0.43
N ASP A 130 4.39 14.02 0.62
CA ASP A 130 3.37 14.73 1.41
C ASP A 130 2.83 16.00 0.72
N THR A 131 3.22 16.23 -0.54
CA THR A 131 2.79 17.40 -1.30
C THR A 131 1.28 17.39 -1.57
N ILE A 132 0.68 16.20 -1.70
CA ILE A 132 -0.76 16.02 -1.86
C ILE A 132 -1.33 15.40 -0.59
N GLN A 133 -1.74 16.24 0.36
CA GLN A 133 -2.28 15.77 1.63
C GLN A 133 -3.74 15.32 1.57
N VAL A 134 -4.51 15.85 0.62
CA VAL A 134 -5.92 15.48 0.42
C VAL A 134 -6.15 15.16 -1.04
N TRP A 135 -6.22 13.87 -1.34
CA TRP A 135 -6.62 13.37 -2.65
C TRP A 135 -8.14 13.31 -2.71
N ARG A 136 -8.76 14.16 -3.55
CA ARG A 136 -10.23 14.23 -3.66
C ARG A 136 -10.82 13.30 -4.74
N ASP A 137 -9.98 12.78 -5.62
CA ASP A 137 -10.39 11.92 -6.74
C ASP A 137 -10.20 10.43 -6.38
N SER A 138 -10.83 10.02 -5.28
CA SER A 138 -10.75 8.66 -4.72
C SER A 138 -12.16 8.07 -4.60
N PRO A 139 -12.78 7.62 -5.71
CA PRO A 139 -14.05 6.90 -5.63
C PRO A 139 -13.83 5.59 -4.87
N SER A 140 -14.78 5.22 -4.01
CA SER A 140 -14.67 4.02 -3.17
C SER A 140 -14.77 2.69 -3.93
N THR A 141 -15.10 2.75 -5.23
CA THR A 141 -15.20 1.58 -6.09
C THR A 141 -15.00 1.95 -7.56
N ILE A 142 -14.29 1.11 -8.29
CA ILE A 142 -14.16 1.19 -9.75
C ILE A 142 -14.93 0.08 -10.48
N ILE A 143 -15.65 -0.78 -9.75
CA ILE A 143 -16.39 -1.91 -10.34
C ILE A 143 -17.32 -1.49 -11.49
N PRO A 144 -18.10 -0.38 -11.42
CA PRO A 144 -18.93 0.07 -12.54
C PRO A 144 -18.10 0.36 -13.80
N LEU A 145 -16.93 0.99 -13.66
CA LEU A 145 -16.03 1.29 -14.76
C LEU A 145 -15.45 0.01 -15.37
N LEU A 146 -15.03 -0.95 -14.53
CA LEU A 146 -14.56 -2.24 -15.01
C LEU A 146 -15.63 -2.98 -15.83
N LYS A 147 -16.90 -2.93 -15.40
CA LYS A 147 -18.03 -3.50 -16.14
C LYS A 147 -18.26 -2.78 -17.48
N GLU A 148 -18.19 -1.46 -17.50
CA GLU A 148 -18.29 -0.66 -18.73
C GLU A 148 -17.17 -0.97 -19.72
N PHE A 149 -15.92 -1.11 -19.25
CA PHE A 149 -14.80 -1.47 -20.10
C PHE A 149 -15.00 -2.85 -20.73
N MET A 150 -15.45 -3.82 -19.94
CA MET A 150 -15.76 -5.16 -20.46
C MET A 150 -16.91 -5.16 -21.47
N SER A 151 -17.95 -4.34 -21.28
CA SER A 151 -19.06 -4.24 -22.24
C SER A 151 -18.63 -3.59 -23.56
N ASN A 152 -17.59 -2.76 -23.55
CA ASN A 152 -16.99 -2.13 -24.73
C ASN A 152 -15.80 -2.93 -25.32
N GLY A 153 -15.66 -4.21 -24.96
CA GLY A 153 -14.67 -5.10 -25.56
C GLY A 153 -13.25 -4.98 -25.01
N ILE A 154 -13.03 -4.20 -23.94
CA ILE A 154 -11.75 -4.15 -23.25
C ILE A 154 -11.65 -5.36 -22.32
N ARG A 155 -10.67 -6.23 -22.60
CA ARG A 155 -10.34 -7.35 -21.71
C ARG A 155 -9.68 -6.83 -20.43
N VAL A 156 -10.26 -7.17 -19.29
CA VAL A 156 -9.74 -6.85 -17.95
C VAL A 156 -9.17 -8.12 -17.35
N TRP A 157 -7.94 -8.04 -16.84
CA TRP A 157 -7.27 -9.11 -16.11
C TRP A 157 -6.88 -8.57 -14.72
N ILE A 158 -7.47 -9.15 -13.68
CA ILE A 158 -7.13 -8.85 -12.28
C ILE A 158 -6.26 -10.00 -11.77
N PHE A 159 -5.09 -9.70 -11.23
CA PHE A 159 -4.18 -10.71 -10.68
C PHE A 159 -3.75 -10.37 -9.26
N ARG A 160 -3.41 -11.44 -8.53
CA ARG A 160 -2.96 -11.45 -7.14
C ARG A 160 -1.56 -12.05 -7.08
#